data_AF-A0A455XD17-F1
#
_entry.id   AF-A0A455XD17-F1
#
_cell.length_a   1.000
_cell.length_b   1.000
_cell.length_c   1.000
_cell.angle_alpha   90.00
_cell.angle_beta   90.00
_cell.angle_gamma   90.00
#
_symmetry.space_group_name_H-M   'P 1'
#
loop_
_entity.id
_entity.type
_entity.pdbx_description
1 polymer ?
#
loop_
_entity_poly.entity_id
_entity_poly.type
_entity_poly.pdbx_seq_one_letter_code
_entity_poly.pdbx_strand_id
1 'polypeptide(L)' 'MWEQVEQGVEDGNAVMAWRTNNEAGFDFLTLGENRRMPAEMDGAKLVSFLPIIDNTAK' A
#
# COMPACT_ATOMS: atom_id res chain seq x y z
N MET A 1 1.27 4.63 -17.08
CA MET A 1 2.35 4.81 -16.07
C MET A 1 2.21 3.80 -14.96
N TRP A 2 1.08 3.75 -14.26
CA TRP A 2 0.87 2.73 -13.22
C TRP A 2 0.85 1.30 -13.77
N GLU A 3 0.20 1.06 -14.91
CA GLU A 3 0.16 -0.25 -15.58
C GLU A 3 1.57 -0.82 -15.90
N GLN A 4 2.54 0.02 -16.24
CA GLN A 4 3.93 -0.42 -16.44
C GLN A 4 4.59 -0.89 -15.14
N VAL A 5 4.27 -0.24 -14.02
CA VAL A 5 4.75 -0.68 -12.70
C VAL A 5 4.09 -2.00 -12.34
N GLU A 6 2.78 -2.14 -12.60
CA GLU A 6 2.06 -3.40 -12.37
C GLU A 6 2.66 -4.58 -13.15
N GLN A 7 3.06 -4.35 -14.39
CA GLN A 7 3.67 -5.38 -15.24
C GLN A 7 5.15 -5.64 -14.93
N GLY A 8 5.86 -4.66 -14.38
CA GLY A 8 7.32 -4.70 -14.20
C GLY A 8 7.80 -4.89 -12.76
N VAL A 9 6.91 -4.91 -11.76
CA VAL A 9 7.30 -5.05 -10.35
C VAL A 9 7.72 -6.47 -9.98
N GLU A 10 7.28 -7.48 -10.74
CA GLU A 10 7.54 -8.90 -10.49
C GLU A 10 7.27 -9.28 -9.01
N ASP A 11 8.23 -9.89 -8.31
CA ASP A 11 8.13 -10.28 -6.89
C ASP A 11 8.43 -9.11 -5.92
N GLY A 12 8.59 -7.90 -6.46
CA GLY A 12 8.85 -6.69 -5.69
C GLY A 12 7.59 -6.09 -5.08
N ASN A 13 7.75 -4.90 -4.49
CA ASN A 13 6.64 -4.08 -4.03
C ASN A 13 6.78 -2.62 -4.47
N ALA A 14 5.64 -1.96 -4.63
CA ALA A 14 5.58 -0.57 -5.07
C ALA A 14 4.49 0.20 -4.33
N VAL A 15 4.69 1.51 -4.19
CA VAL A 15 3.69 2.45 -3.68
C VAL A 15 3.61 3.60 -4.66
N MET A 16 2.39 3.93 -5.10
CA MET A 16 2.14 5.17 -5.83
C MET A 16 1.37 6.11 -4.93
N ALA A 17 1.79 7.37 -4.86
CA ALA A 17 1.08 8.43 -4.18
C ALA A 17 0.96 9.64 -5.11
N TRP A 18 -0.19 10.30 -5.11
CA TRP A 18 -0.46 11.45 -5.96
C TRP A 18 -1.33 12.48 -5.22
N ARG A 19 -1.31 13.72 -5.70
CA ARG A 19 -2.17 14.77 -5.15
C ARG A 19 -3.61 14.58 -5.60
N THR A 20 -4.54 14.82 -4.68
CA THR A 20 -5.98 14.86 -4.97
C THR A 20 -6.63 16.02 -4.22
N ASN A 21 -7.91 16.28 -4.49
CA ASN A 21 -8.67 17.32 -3.82
C ASN A 21 -9.52 16.76 -2.65
N ASN A 22 -9.03 15.71 -1.97
CA ASN A 22 -9.64 15.20 -0.75
C ASN A 22 -9.08 15.91 0.51
N GLU A 23 -9.59 15.57 1.69
CA GLU A 23 -9.17 16.17 2.97
C GLU A 23 -7.68 16.01 3.25
N ALA A 24 -7.08 14.88 2.88
CA ALA A 24 -5.66 14.60 3.07
C ALA A 24 -4.75 15.33 2.06
N GLY A 25 -5.31 15.82 0.94
CA GLY A 25 -4.55 16.41 -0.17
C GLY A 25 -3.74 15.40 -1.01
N PHE A 26 -3.86 14.11 -0.72
CA PHE A 26 -3.22 13.03 -1.45
C PHE A 26 -4.02 11.74 -1.39
N ASP A 27 -3.69 10.82 -2.29
CA ASP A 27 -4.14 9.44 -2.27
C ASP A 27 -2.97 8.55 -2.67
N PHE A 28 -3.05 7.27 -2.31
CA PHE A 28 -1.98 6.31 -2.54
C PHE A 28 -2.51 4.90 -2.78
N LEU A 29 -1.72 4.07 -3.41
CA LEU A 29 -2.00 2.65 -3.58
C LEU A 29 -0.72 1.85 -3.43
N THR A 30 -0.85 0.59 -3.06
CA THR A 30 0.25 -0.33 -2.82
C THR A 30 0.12 -1.53 -3.74
N LEU A 31 1.25 -2.08 -4.15
CA LEU A 31 1.35 -3.28 -4.98
C LEU A 31 2.43 -4.21 -4.43
N GLY A 32 2.19 -5.50 -4.56
CA GLY A 32 3.10 -6.53 -4.07
C GLY A 32 3.01 -6.77 -2.56
N GLU A 33 3.82 -7.69 -2.07
CA GLU A 33 3.82 -8.06 -0.65
C GLU A 33 4.48 -6.96 0.20
N ASN A 34 3.73 -6.43 1.16
CA ASN A 34 4.22 -5.40 2.08
C ASN A 34 3.53 -5.53 3.44
N ARG A 35 4.25 -5.21 4.51
CA ARG A 35 3.66 -5.07 5.84
C ARG A 35 3.04 -3.69 6.06
N ARG A 36 3.19 -2.77 5.11
CA ARG A 36 2.52 -1.46 5.07
C ARG A 36 1.34 -1.53 4.13
N MET A 37 0.18 -1.88 4.66
CA MET A 37 -1.04 -2.06 3.86
C MET A 37 -1.98 -0.87 4.05
N PRO A 38 -2.67 -0.40 2.99
CA PRO A 38 -3.71 0.61 3.11
C PRO A 38 -4.81 0.11 4.06
N ALA A 39 -5.27 0.98 4.95
CA ALA A 39 -6.39 0.74 5.85
C ALA A 39 -7.31 1.96 5.86
N GLU A 40 -8.60 1.73 6.04
CA GLU A 40 -9.60 2.79 6.18
C GLU A 40 -9.97 2.92 7.66
N MET A 41 -9.90 4.14 8.19
CA MET A 41 -10.27 4.45 9.56
C MET A 41 -11.02 5.78 9.58
N ASP A 42 -12.28 5.76 10.00
CA ASP A 42 -13.16 6.93 10.05
C ASP A 42 -13.24 7.72 8.73
N GLY A 43 -13.25 7.01 7.60
CA GLY A 43 -13.28 7.60 6.25
C GLY A 43 -11.95 8.17 5.77
N ALA A 44 -10.89 8.10 6.58
CA ALA A 44 -9.53 8.45 6.20
C ALA A 44 -8.74 7.21 5.76
N LYS A 45 -8.00 7.35 4.66
CA LYS A 45 -7.10 6.31 4.16
C LYS A 45 -5.73 6.44 4.86
N LEU A 46 -5.38 5.44 5.64
CA LEU A 46 -4.18 5.35 6.46
C LEU A 46 -3.32 4.14 6.08
N VAL A 47 -2.15 4.01 6.71
CA VAL A 47 -1.25 2.87 6.53
C VAL A 47 -1.24 2.04 7.82
N SER A 48 -1.67 0.79 7.72
CA SER A 48 -1.49 -0.20 8.78
C SER A 48 -0.12 -0.84 8.68
N PHE A 49 0.56 -1.02 9.81
CA PHE A 49 1.83 -1.73 9.90
C PHE A 49 1.62 -3.12 10.50
N LEU A 50 1.59 -4.12 9.64
CA LEU A 50 1.37 -5.51 10.01
C LEU A 50 2.57 -6.06 10.80
N PRO A 51 2.30 -6.93 11.80
CA PRO A 51 3.35 -7.61 12.55
C PRO A 51 4.22 -8.47 11.61
N ILE A 52 5.38 -8.89 12.10
CA ILE A 52 6.19 -9.87 11.39
C ILE A 52 5.37 -11.16 11.31
N ILE A 53 5.26 -11.73 10.11
CA ILE A 53 4.63 -13.05 9.94
C ILE A 53 5.63 -14.06 10.51
N ASP A 54 5.36 -14.52 11.73
CA ASP A 54 6.17 -15.54 12.38
C ASP A 54 5.67 -16.92 11.93
N ASN A 55 6.36 -17.52 10.95
CA ASN A 55 6.05 -18.86 10.44
C ASN A 55 6.38 -20.00 11.44
N THR A 56 6.78 -19.65 12.66
CA THR A 56 7.24 -20.61 13.68
C THR A 56 6.11 -21.17 14.55
N ALA A 57 4.85 -20.74 14.35
CA ALA A 57 3.69 -21.35 14.99
C ALA A 57 3.16 -22.52 14.14
N LYS A 58 3.74 -23.72 14.33
CA LYS A 58 3.15 -24.99 13.91
C LYS A 58 3.15 -25.98 15.07
#